data_AF-A0A7R7EGJ8-F1
#
_entry.id   AF-A0A7R7EGJ8-F1
#
_cell.length_a   1.000
_cell.length_b   1.000
_cell.length_c   1.000
_cell.angle_alpha   90.00
_cell.angle_beta   90.00
_cell.angle_gamma   90.00
#
_symmetry.space_group_name_H-M   'P 1'
#
loop_
_entity.id
_entity.type
_entity.pdbx_description
1 polymer ?
#
loop_
_entity_poly.entity_id
_entity_poly.type
_entity_poly.pdbx_seq_one_letter_code
_entity_poly.pdbx_strand_id
1 'polypeptide(L)'
;MNIQIKNKLLDLVPIHFDHNDCLEDQLISVIGWFLEDIPRDQLIWHLCETWKFSFRENKNQCTSLGKALSSNVFNEYEVYQKYYGIDISSHTNATFDTFIMEAKKELSLGKPVVLIQKSYWIPWDPNYNVNKEYTHAYIVLDIDFEEKRFLASDGLYTQKNVPIDFENVRQGFTGEYITFEKINHSSFDNNTKNTWMNEIKTMIDNLHLEDEKNIFNHMNVFADRVQTTESLIYENRMGSTNFVSSDLYNALSVVINSRKKLARFMKYLESKNDIKQFSDFTVRFDFAATKWYDIQHKFLKASFLPDFTFIKSRIVKSIREVKEVENDIAIEMKKFILNEELKANNQKKLNQFASENKIHVPATLQKTEMIDMTKYFNNKGFGEMGQDGIAFAEGGQYFSIKNLPKKKIWMIDDMKFNVPNFFTQSVDNLRCERQLIEVKPDSYHCLMLLGCSEQGSFSGEVEIGYLDGSSEKVIASLSDWYLPPQFTDCMAWQGNIIEKVDGEFVQSTHLYQIFASKYSMNKTKKTVVSIRMPECQNMHIFAITFGK
;
A
#
# COMPACT_ATOMS: atom_id res chain seq x y z
N MET A 1 8.47 43.15 36.54
CA MET A 1 8.99 43.14 35.17
C MET A 1 8.27 41.99 34.45
N ASN A 2 7.12 42.28 33.83
CA ASN A 2 6.33 41.27 33.12
C ASN A 2 7.00 41.02 31.77
N ILE A 3 7.71 39.90 31.64
CA ILE A 3 8.17 39.42 30.33
C ILE A 3 6.91 38.92 29.63
N GLN A 4 6.36 39.74 28.73
CA GLN A 4 5.38 39.32 27.74
C GLN A 4 6.10 38.30 26.84
N ILE A 5 5.91 37.00 27.11
CA ILE A 5 6.31 35.95 26.18
C ILE A 5 5.37 36.11 24.98
N LYS A 6 5.82 36.81 23.94
CA LYS A 6 5.17 36.72 22.62
C LYS A 6 5.36 35.28 22.17
N ASN A 7 4.27 34.52 22.08
CA ASN A 7 4.30 33.22 21.43
C ASN A 7 4.86 33.42 20.02
N LYS A 8 5.97 32.77 19.72
CA LYS A 8 6.51 32.72 18.37
C LYS A 8 5.67 31.70 17.62
N LEU A 9 4.98 32.14 16.58
CA LEU A 9 4.25 31.25 15.69
C LEU A 9 5.17 30.11 15.21
N LEU A 10 4.72 28.88 15.37
CA LEU A 10 5.42 27.69 14.89
C LEU A 10 5.27 27.58 13.37
N ASP A 11 6.39 27.56 12.66
CA ASP A 11 6.42 27.45 11.19
C ASP A 11 6.55 25.99 10.74
N LEU A 12 5.63 25.14 11.20
CA LEU A 12 5.59 23.73 10.85
C LEU A 12 5.08 23.55 9.41
N VAL A 13 5.71 22.66 8.65
CA VAL A 13 5.23 22.26 7.31
C VAL A 13 4.63 20.87 7.39
N PRO A 14 3.33 20.70 7.07
CA PRO A 14 2.68 19.39 7.11
C PRO A 14 3.33 18.42 6.12
N ILE A 15 3.37 17.14 6.52
CA ILE A 15 3.88 16.01 5.76
C ILE A 15 2.72 15.04 5.55
N HIS A 16 2.51 14.64 4.30
CA HIS A 16 1.60 13.57 3.92
C HIS A 16 2.40 12.46 3.26
N PHE A 17 2.13 11.22 3.64
CA PHE A 17 2.55 10.08 2.85
C PHE A 17 1.37 9.17 2.52
N ASP A 18 1.37 8.61 1.30
CA ASP A 18 0.37 7.64 0.88
C ASP A 18 0.23 6.50 1.90
N HIS A 19 -1.01 6.10 2.16
CA HIS A 19 -1.40 5.03 3.11
C HIS A 19 -1.15 5.31 4.59
N ASN A 20 -0.73 6.52 4.95
CA ASN A 20 -0.85 6.98 6.33
C ASN A 20 -2.32 7.32 6.64
N ASP A 21 -2.71 7.17 7.89
CA ASP A 21 -3.97 7.74 8.38
C ASP A 21 -3.80 9.19 8.86
N CYS A 22 -4.92 9.81 9.24
CA CYS A 22 -4.94 11.20 9.68
C CYS A 22 -4.02 11.48 10.88
N LEU A 23 -3.85 10.51 11.79
CA LEU A 23 -3.04 10.68 12.99
C LEU A 23 -1.56 10.53 12.64
N GLU A 24 -1.20 9.48 11.89
CA GLU A 24 0.18 9.23 11.46
C GLU A 24 0.81 10.41 10.72
N ASP A 25 0.03 11.07 9.85
CA ASP A 25 0.49 12.26 9.15
C ASP A 25 0.77 13.44 10.11
N GLN A 26 -0.02 13.60 11.17
CA GLN A 26 0.27 14.63 12.17
C GLN A 26 1.51 14.27 12.99
N LEU A 27 1.63 13.01 13.43
CA LEU A 27 2.79 12.56 14.21
C LEU A 27 4.09 12.76 13.42
N ILE A 28 4.12 12.32 12.16
CA ILE A 28 5.33 12.43 11.35
C ILE A 28 5.66 13.87 10.98
N SER A 29 4.64 14.73 10.82
CA SER A 29 4.82 16.18 10.62
C SER A 29 5.48 16.85 11.82
N VAL A 30 5.02 16.54 13.04
CA VAL A 30 5.60 17.08 14.28
C VAL A 30 7.00 16.53 14.50
N ILE A 31 7.24 15.24 14.25
CA ILE A 31 8.58 14.63 14.33
C ILE A 31 9.54 15.30 13.34
N GLY A 32 9.11 15.50 12.08
CA GLY A 32 9.90 16.21 11.08
C GLY A 32 10.21 17.66 11.48
N TRP A 33 9.30 18.31 12.21
CA TRP A 33 9.54 19.63 12.78
C TRP A 33 10.56 19.61 13.93
N PHE A 34 10.58 18.59 14.80
CA PHE A 34 11.63 18.45 15.83
C PHE A 34 13.02 18.11 15.26
N LEU A 35 13.04 17.58 14.04
CA LEU A 35 14.21 17.02 13.36
C LEU A 35 14.41 17.70 11.99
N GLU A 36 14.41 19.03 11.96
CA GLU A 36 14.51 19.83 10.73
C GLU A 36 15.75 19.49 9.87
N ASP A 37 16.81 18.96 10.49
CA ASP A 37 18.04 18.54 9.82
C ASP A 37 17.93 17.18 9.11
N ILE A 38 16.87 16.40 9.38
CA ILE A 38 16.65 15.08 8.78
C ILE A 38 15.75 15.25 7.53
N PRO A 39 16.22 14.82 6.34
CA PRO A 39 15.40 14.83 5.14
C PRO A 39 14.12 14.01 5.32
N ARG A 40 13.01 14.51 4.78
CA ARG A 40 11.68 13.88 4.93
C ARG A 40 11.63 12.43 4.47
N ASP A 41 12.36 12.07 3.41
CA ASP A 41 12.45 10.70 2.89
C ASP A 41 13.10 9.72 3.88
N GLN A 42 13.81 10.22 4.90
CA GLN A 42 14.44 9.41 5.95
C GLN A 42 13.54 9.19 7.18
N LEU A 43 12.38 9.85 7.26
CA LEU A 43 11.38 9.64 8.31
C LEU A 43 10.55 8.36 8.06
N ILE A 44 11.25 7.24 7.84
CA ILE A 44 10.66 5.98 7.35
C ILE A 44 11.04 4.75 8.18
N TRP A 45 12.07 4.83 9.01
CA TRP A 45 12.61 3.69 9.76
C TRP A 45 11.60 3.00 10.69
N HIS A 46 10.68 3.74 11.30
CA HIS A 46 9.61 3.16 12.11
C HIS A 46 8.71 2.17 11.35
N LEU A 47 8.66 2.23 10.01
CA LEU A 47 7.80 1.37 9.21
C LEU A 47 8.20 -0.10 9.26
N CYS A 48 9.45 -0.45 9.58
CA CYS A 48 9.84 -1.86 9.73
C CYS A 48 9.18 -2.55 10.94
N GLU A 49 8.58 -1.78 11.85
CA GLU A 49 7.84 -2.32 12.99
C GLU A 49 6.36 -2.59 12.68
N THR A 50 5.92 -2.34 11.44
CA THR A 50 4.50 -2.45 11.04
C THR A 50 4.10 -3.84 10.54
N TRP A 51 5.05 -4.76 10.31
CA TRP A 51 4.75 -6.13 9.87
C TRP A 51 4.18 -7.00 10.99
N LYS A 52 2.92 -6.77 11.29
CA LYS A 52 2.22 -7.43 12.41
C LYS A 52 0.89 -8.00 11.93
N PHE A 53 0.48 -9.08 12.58
CA PHE A 53 -0.86 -9.66 12.47
C PHE A 53 -1.15 -10.40 13.77
N SER A 54 -2.17 -9.97 14.51
CA SER A 54 -2.56 -10.64 15.74
C SER A 54 -4.06 -10.78 15.84
N PHE A 55 -4.52 -12.00 16.04
CA PHE A 55 -5.91 -12.31 16.33
C PHE A 55 -6.00 -12.97 17.70
N ARG A 56 -6.69 -12.32 18.66
CA ARG A 56 -6.97 -12.94 19.97
C ARG A 56 -8.41 -12.70 20.38
N GLU A 57 -9.04 -13.76 20.85
CA GLU A 57 -10.40 -13.71 21.38
C GLU A 57 -10.38 -13.54 22.89
N ASN A 58 -11.23 -12.65 23.39
CA ASN A 58 -11.50 -12.57 24.81
C ASN A 58 -12.49 -13.69 25.18
N LYS A 59 -12.07 -14.68 25.97
CA LYS A 59 -12.89 -15.85 26.37
C LYS A 59 -14.22 -15.47 27.04
N ASN A 60 -14.35 -14.24 27.54
CA ASN A 60 -15.50 -13.79 28.33
C ASN A 60 -16.46 -12.85 27.58
N GLN A 61 -16.23 -12.54 26.30
CA GLN A 61 -17.10 -11.67 25.50
C GLN A 61 -17.16 -12.15 24.03
N CYS A 62 -18.37 -12.20 23.45
CA CYS A 62 -18.54 -12.23 21.98
C CYS A 62 -17.98 -10.93 21.41
N THR A 63 -16.68 -10.92 21.12
CA THR A 63 -15.99 -9.81 20.48
C THR A 63 -16.17 -9.93 18.97
N SER A 64 -16.36 -8.79 18.31
CA SER A 64 -16.36 -8.73 16.85
C SER A 64 -15.00 -9.18 16.30
N LEU A 65 -14.98 -9.73 15.09
CA LEU A 65 -13.76 -10.13 14.40
C LEU A 65 -12.76 -8.97 14.36
N GLY A 66 -13.24 -7.76 14.08
CA GLY A 66 -12.38 -6.57 14.05
C GLY A 66 -11.69 -6.24 15.37
N LYS A 67 -12.43 -6.31 16.49
CA LYS A 67 -11.86 -6.09 17.83
C LYS A 67 -10.85 -7.17 18.21
N ALA A 68 -11.11 -8.42 17.80
CA ALA A 68 -10.18 -9.52 18.02
C ALA A 68 -8.92 -9.41 17.14
N LEU A 69 -9.02 -8.80 15.95
CA LEU A 69 -7.96 -8.66 14.94
C LEU A 69 -6.89 -7.59 15.26
N SER A 70 -6.89 -7.02 16.46
CA SER A 70 -5.95 -5.93 16.80
C SER A 70 -5.58 -5.89 18.29
N SER A 71 -5.83 -6.98 19.03
CA SER A 71 -5.74 -7.00 20.49
C SER A 71 -4.31 -6.94 21.09
N ASN A 72 -3.31 -6.48 20.34
CA ASN A 72 -2.04 -6.07 20.90
C ASN A 72 -1.92 -4.56 20.71
N VAL A 73 -2.31 -3.84 21.77
CA VAL A 73 -1.91 -2.46 22.02
C VAL A 73 -0.40 -2.49 22.25
N PHE A 74 0.36 -2.54 21.17
CA PHE A 74 1.69 -1.97 21.20
C PHE A 74 1.48 -0.46 21.30
N ASN A 75 2.20 0.21 22.18
CA ASN A 75 2.15 1.67 22.22
C ASN A 75 2.88 2.15 20.97
N GLU A 76 2.15 2.41 19.87
CA GLU A 76 2.67 2.87 18.56
C GLU A 76 3.64 4.06 18.69
N TYR A 77 3.64 4.71 19.85
CA TYR A 77 4.52 5.80 20.23
C TYR A 77 5.96 5.39 20.56
N GLU A 78 6.20 4.18 21.08
CA GLU A 78 7.54 3.72 21.47
C GLU A 78 8.49 3.58 20.26
N VAL A 79 7.95 3.29 19.07
CA VAL A 79 8.78 3.20 17.86
C VAL A 79 9.34 4.58 17.47
N TYR A 80 8.58 5.66 17.67
CA TYR A 80 9.08 7.00 17.37
C TYR A 80 10.15 7.43 18.35
N GLN A 81 10.06 7.00 19.61
CA GLN A 81 11.15 7.17 20.57
C GLN A 81 12.40 6.40 20.13
N LYS A 82 12.25 5.12 19.73
CA LYS A 82 13.36 4.27 19.25
C LYS A 82 14.09 4.88 18.06
N TYR A 83 13.37 5.33 17.04
CA TYR A 83 13.99 5.75 15.76
C TYR A 83 14.30 7.24 15.67
N TYR A 84 13.57 8.08 16.42
CA TYR A 84 13.64 9.54 16.27
C TYR A 84 13.96 10.26 17.57
N GLY A 85 14.03 9.56 18.71
CA GLY A 85 14.27 10.18 20.01
C GLY A 85 13.13 11.10 20.45
N ILE A 86 11.92 10.89 19.93
CA ILE A 86 10.73 11.67 20.27
C ILE A 86 9.81 10.80 21.11
N ASP A 87 9.59 11.20 22.35
CA ASP A 87 8.57 10.63 23.22
C ASP A 87 7.22 11.28 22.93
N ILE A 88 6.18 10.48 22.91
CA ILE A 88 4.83 10.90 22.53
C ILE A 88 3.87 10.49 23.64
N SER A 89 3.21 11.49 24.21
CA SER A 89 2.24 11.31 25.30
C SER A 89 0.83 11.53 24.77
N SER A 90 0.00 10.48 24.81
CA SER A 90 -1.43 10.57 24.54
C SER A 90 -2.20 10.86 25.81
N HIS A 91 -3.04 11.90 25.76
CA HIS A 91 -3.90 12.33 26.85
C HIS A 91 -5.35 12.00 26.48
N THR A 92 -6.07 11.36 27.39
CA THR A 92 -7.48 10.96 27.18
C THR A 92 -8.35 11.45 28.34
N ASN A 93 -9.67 11.53 28.12
CA ASN A 93 -10.64 12.01 29.11
C ASN A 93 -10.38 13.45 29.60
N ALA A 94 -9.74 14.28 28.78
CA ALA A 94 -9.51 15.68 29.10
C ALA A 94 -10.77 16.53 28.90
N THR A 95 -10.88 17.62 29.64
CA THR A 95 -11.87 18.67 29.35
C THR A 95 -11.26 19.71 28.42
N PHE A 96 -12.10 20.41 27.65
CA PHE A 96 -11.62 21.46 26.75
C PHE A 96 -10.76 22.52 27.47
N ASP A 97 -11.14 22.90 28.70
CA ASP A 97 -10.39 23.89 29.47
C ASP A 97 -9.02 23.36 29.93
N THR A 98 -8.94 22.07 30.31
CA THR A 98 -7.64 21.44 30.61
C THR A 98 -6.74 21.33 29.38
N PHE A 99 -7.33 21.01 28.22
CA PHE A 99 -6.62 20.99 26.94
C PHE A 99 -6.07 22.38 26.58
N ILE A 100 -6.89 23.44 26.65
CA ILE A 100 -6.45 24.81 26.37
C ILE A 100 -5.24 25.19 27.24
N MET A 101 -5.28 24.84 28.53
CA MET A 101 -4.19 25.16 29.46
C MET A 101 -2.90 24.43 29.08
N GLU A 102 -2.98 23.13 28.78
CA GLU A 102 -1.81 22.34 28.40
C GLU A 102 -1.27 22.75 27.03
N ALA A 103 -2.15 22.94 26.04
CA ALA A 103 -1.78 23.41 24.71
C ALA A 103 -1.06 24.77 24.78
N LYS A 104 -1.57 25.70 25.60
CA LYS A 104 -0.88 26.98 25.84
C LYS A 104 0.52 26.79 26.42
N LYS A 105 0.69 25.87 27.36
CA LYS A 105 1.98 25.56 27.99
C LYS A 105 2.94 24.99 26.95
N GLU A 106 2.55 23.96 26.20
CA GLU A 106 3.40 23.33 25.17
C GLU A 106 3.80 24.32 24.07
N LEU A 107 2.84 25.10 23.55
CA LEU A 107 3.10 26.10 22.52
C LEU A 107 4.05 27.21 23.01
N SER A 108 3.98 27.59 24.30
CA SER A 108 4.91 28.55 24.89
C SER A 108 6.35 28.03 25.00
N LEU A 109 6.51 26.71 25.02
CA LEU A 109 7.80 26.00 24.92
C LEU A 109 8.22 25.77 23.46
N GLY A 110 7.42 26.26 22.52
CA GLY A 110 7.62 26.09 21.10
C GLY A 110 7.24 24.70 20.59
N LYS A 111 6.46 23.91 21.33
CA LYS A 111 6.11 22.53 20.97
C LYS A 111 4.70 22.46 20.36
N PRO A 112 4.54 21.94 19.13
CA PRO A 112 3.22 21.71 18.56
C PRO A 112 2.42 20.68 19.37
N VAL A 113 1.09 20.76 19.30
CA VAL A 113 0.18 19.80 19.94
C VAL A 113 -0.73 19.21 18.88
N VAL A 114 -0.93 17.89 18.89
CA VAL A 114 -1.90 17.24 17.99
C VAL A 114 -3.22 17.10 18.72
N LEU A 115 -4.30 17.52 18.07
CA LEU A 115 -5.66 17.47 18.59
C LEU A 115 -6.48 16.47 17.78
N ILE A 116 -7.23 15.62 18.47
CA ILE A 116 -8.22 14.73 17.86
C ILE A 116 -9.60 15.32 18.14
N GLN A 117 -10.38 15.55 17.09
CA GLN A 117 -11.74 16.08 17.23
C GLN A 117 -12.70 15.45 16.22
N LYS A 118 -14.00 15.61 16.46
CA LYS A 118 -15.04 15.17 15.53
C LYS A 118 -14.97 15.95 14.22
N SER A 119 -14.88 15.24 13.09
CA SER A 119 -14.74 15.79 11.74
C SER A 119 -15.87 16.77 11.37
N TYR A 120 -17.07 16.55 11.92
CA TYR A 120 -18.23 17.43 11.76
C TYR A 120 -17.94 18.92 12.07
N TRP A 121 -16.99 19.19 12.97
CA TRP A 121 -16.67 20.53 13.47
C TRP A 121 -15.39 21.11 12.88
N ILE A 122 -14.80 20.49 11.86
CA ILE A 122 -13.54 20.95 11.25
C ILE A 122 -13.85 21.64 9.92
N PRO A 123 -13.71 22.98 9.79
CA PRO A 123 -14.21 23.71 8.62
C PRO A 123 -13.65 23.25 7.26
N TRP A 124 -12.46 22.65 7.26
CA TRP A 124 -11.78 22.20 6.06
C TRP A 124 -11.88 20.68 5.81
N ASP A 125 -12.46 19.91 6.72
CA ASP A 125 -12.69 18.48 6.53
C ASP A 125 -13.90 18.28 5.61
N PRO A 126 -13.88 17.36 4.64
CA PRO A 126 -15.02 17.02 3.79
C PRO A 126 -16.29 16.62 4.58
N ASN A 127 -16.16 16.21 5.83
CA ASN A 127 -17.27 15.85 6.72
C ASN A 127 -17.81 17.02 7.54
N TYR A 128 -17.31 18.25 7.35
CA TYR A 128 -17.79 19.44 8.05
C TYR A 128 -19.31 19.62 7.86
N ASN A 129 -20.06 19.66 8.97
CA ASN A 129 -21.52 19.68 8.96
C ASN A 129 -22.22 18.51 8.22
N VAL A 130 -21.50 17.43 7.90
CA VAL A 130 -22.04 16.25 7.20
C VAL A 130 -22.15 15.05 8.12
N ASN A 131 -21.06 14.66 8.80
CA ASN A 131 -21.03 13.41 9.55
C ASN A 131 -20.45 13.57 10.97
N LYS A 132 -21.26 13.24 11.97
CA LYS A 132 -20.95 13.38 13.41
C LYS A 132 -20.12 12.24 14.00
N GLU A 133 -19.98 11.13 13.28
CA GLU A 133 -19.36 9.92 13.81
C GLU A 133 -17.84 9.92 13.63
N TYR A 134 -17.35 10.51 12.53
CA TYR A 134 -15.92 10.53 12.20
C TYR A 134 -15.12 11.48 13.10
N THR A 135 -13.88 11.08 13.33
CA THR A 135 -12.85 11.85 14.03
C THR A 135 -11.69 12.10 13.08
N HIS A 136 -11.01 13.22 13.27
CA HIS A 136 -9.84 13.59 12.50
C HIS A 136 -8.82 14.26 13.41
N ALA A 137 -7.54 14.09 13.07
CA ALA A 137 -6.42 14.63 13.82
C ALA A 137 -5.76 15.76 13.03
N TYR A 138 -5.39 16.86 13.72
CA TYR A 138 -4.65 17.98 13.14
C TYR A 138 -3.73 18.62 14.19
N ILE A 139 -2.78 19.43 13.74
CA ILE A 139 -1.76 20.04 14.58
C ILE A 139 -2.19 21.46 14.95
N VAL A 140 -2.15 21.79 16.23
CA VAL A 140 -2.29 23.15 16.75
C VAL A 140 -0.91 23.81 16.81
N LEU A 141 -0.80 24.99 16.19
CA LEU A 141 0.44 25.77 16.05
C LEU A 141 0.45 27.05 16.88
N ASP A 142 -0.73 27.62 17.16
CA ASP A 142 -0.88 28.78 18.03
C ASP A 142 -2.33 28.91 18.55
N ILE A 143 -2.52 29.71 19.60
CA ILE A 143 -3.82 30.04 20.19
C ILE A 143 -3.94 31.55 20.32
N ASP A 144 -4.86 32.14 19.55
CA ASP A 144 -5.22 33.54 19.62
C ASP A 144 -6.44 33.70 20.53
N PHE A 145 -6.19 34.10 21.77
CA PHE A 145 -7.22 34.29 22.79
C PHE A 145 -8.05 35.57 22.57
N GLU A 146 -7.53 36.56 21.83
CA GLU A 146 -8.26 37.80 21.55
C GLU A 146 -9.35 37.52 20.50
N GLU A 147 -8.97 36.87 19.40
CA GLU A 147 -9.88 36.48 18.33
C GLU A 147 -10.59 35.15 18.59
N LYS A 148 -10.29 34.48 19.71
CA LYS A 148 -10.84 33.17 20.12
C LYS A 148 -10.75 32.10 19.02
N ARG A 149 -9.56 31.95 18.46
CA ARG A 149 -9.25 31.01 17.39
C ARG A 149 -7.94 30.27 17.66
N PHE A 150 -7.87 29.06 17.17
CA PHE A 150 -6.61 28.32 17.02
C PHE A 150 -6.07 28.54 15.62
N LEU A 151 -4.75 28.46 15.49
CA LEU A 151 -4.11 28.29 14.21
C LEU A 151 -3.62 26.86 14.09
N ALA A 152 -3.98 26.20 12.99
CA ALA A 152 -3.78 24.79 12.78
C ALA A 152 -3.02 24.46 11.49
N SER A 153 -2.50 23.24 11.42
CA SER A 153 -1.98 22.60 10.21
C SER A 153 -2.48 21.16 10.14
N ASP A 154 -2.64 20.65 8.93
CA ASP A 154 -3.21 19.34 8.68
C ASP A 154 -2.36 18.60 7.64
N GLY A 155 -1.73 17.51 8.06
CA GLY A 155 -0.96 16.60 7.22
C GLY A 155 -1.79 16.00 6.08
N LEU A 156 -2.94 15.41 6.39
CA LEU A 156 -3.77 14.65 5.43
C LEU A 156 -4.26 15.52 4.28
N TYR A 157 -4.69 16.74 4.58
CA TYR A 157 -5.16 17.70 3.57
C TYR A 157 -4.06 18.69 3.14
N THR A 158 -2.83 18.51 3.62
CA THR A 158 -1.66 19.38 3.35
C THR A 158 -1.91 20.87 3.63
N GLN A 159 -2.74 21.17 4.62
CA GLN A 159 -3.09 22.55 4.98
C GLN A 159 -2.14 23.13 6.00
N LYS A 160 -1.79 24.42 5.82
CA LYS A 160 -0.88 25.13 6.70
C LYS A 160 -1.50 26.44 7.16
N ASN A 161 -1.38 26.76 8.44
CA ASN A 161 -1.83 28.00 9.06
C ASN A 161 -3.32 28.29 8.81
N VAL A 162 -4.16 27.28 8.97
CA VAL A 162 -5.61 27.41 8.83
C VAL A 162 -6.26 27.74 10.17
N PRO A 163 -7.17 28.74 10.23
CA PRO A 163 -7.82 29.12 11.48
C PRO A 163 -8.98 28.17 11.82
N ILE A 164 -9.21 27.93 13.11
CA ILE A 164 -10.43 27.28 13.60
C ILE A 164 -10.92 27.95 14.89
N ASP A 165 -12.20 28.29 14.92
CA ASP A 165 -12.81 28.98 16.05
C ASP A 165 -12.90 28.11 17.30
N PHE A 166 -12.77 28.73 18.47
CA PHE A 166 -12.89 28.05 19.77
C PHE A 166 -14.18 27.26 19.91
N GLU A 167 -15.28 27.77 19.35
CA GLU A 167 -16.59 27.11 19.47
C GLU A 167 -16.62 25.80 18.68
N ASN A 168 -16.06 25.79 17.47
CA ASN A 168 -15.94 24.58 16.66
C ASN A 168 -15.08 23.53 17.39
N VAL A 169 -13.93 23.95 17.94
CA VAL A 169 -13.08 23.03 18.71
C VAL A 169 -13.78 22.52 19.96
N ARG A 170 -14.44 23.40 20.71
CA ARG A 170 -15.17 23.03 21.94
C ARG A 170 -16.27 22.00 21.66
N GLN A 171 -17.04 22.18 20.60
CA GLN A 171 -18.13 21.25 20.25
C GLN A 171 -17.61 19.93 19.66
N GLY A 172 -16.47 19.95 18.97
CA GLY A 172 -15.86 18.77 18.38
C GLY A 172 -14.91 17.99 19.29
N PHE A 173 -14.50 18.55 20.42
CA PHE A 173 -13.45 17.98 21.25
C PHE A 173 -13.82 16.58 21.78
N THR A 174 -12.97 15.59 21.51
CA THR A 174 -13.20 14.20 21.96
C THR A 174 -12.67 13.93 23.37
N GLY A 175 -11.92 14.86 23.95
CA GLY A 175 -11.16 14.64 25.18
C GLY A 175 -9.77 14.04 24.94
N GLU A 176 -9.32 13.98 23.68
CA GLU A 176 -8.06 13.36 23.27
C GLU A 176 -7.12 14.35 22.57
N TYR A 177 -5.86 14.37 23.00
CA TYR A 177 -4.79 15.17 22.39
C TYR A 177 -3.43 14.55 22.67
N ILE A 178 -2.41 14.96 21.92
CA ILE A 178 -1.07 14.37 21.96
C ILE A 178 -0.02 15.48 22.08
N THR A 179 0.93 15.25 22.99
CA THR A 179 2.10 16.12 23.24
C THR A 179 3.40 15.37 23.00
N PHE A 180 4.50 16.11 22.81
CA PHE A 180 5.77 15.56 22.34
C PHE A 180 6.94 16.07 23.18
N GLU A 181 7.89 15.18 23.48
CA GLU A 181 9.13 15.52 24.15
C GLU A 181 10.34 15.00 23.36
N LYS A 182 11.32 15.86 23.11
CA LYS A 182 12.59 15.44 22.51
C LYS A 182 13.50 14.90 23.62
N ILE A 183 13.80 13.61 23.57
CA ILE A 183 14.70 12.98 24.53
C ILE A 183 16.13 13.05 24.00
N ASN A 184 17.05 13.53 24.84
CA ASN A 184 18.50 13.45 24.59
C ASN A 184 18.97 12.00 24.74
N HIS A 185 18.68 11.15 23.75
CA HIS A 185 19.21 9.80 23.65
C HIS A 185 20.18 9.73 22.47
N SER A 186 21.13 8.79 22.49
CA SER A 186 21.94 8.47 21.31
C SER A 186 20.98 8.08 20.19
N SER A 187 20.81 8.96 19.22
CA SER A 187 19.92 8.80 18.08
C SER A 187 20.27 7.51 17.35
N PHE A 188 19.25 6.78 16.92
CA PHE A 188 19.39 5.70 15.97
C PHE A 188 20.31 6.15 14.81
N ASP A 189 21.50 5.55 14.70
CA ASP A 189 22.46 5.89 13.66
C ASP A 189 22.13 5.11 12.39
N ASN A 190 21.36 5.75 11.51
CA ASN A 190 21.02 5.20 10.21
C ASN A 190 22.19 5.16 9.21
N ASN A 191 23.36 5.72 9.57
CA ASN A 191 24.54 5.79 8.69
C ASN A 191 25.49 4.59 8.83
N THR A 192 25.28 3.69 9.80
CA THR A 192 26.12 2.48 9.84
C THR A 192 25.75 1.49 8.73
N LYS A 193 26.77 0.93 8.08
CA LYS A 193 26.66 0.07 6.89
C LYS A 193 25.75 -1.17 7.06
N ASN A 194 25.34 -1.48 8.29
CA ASN A 194 24.54 -2.66 8.65
C ASN A 194 23.22 -2.31 9.36
N THR A 195 22.85 -1.04 9.51
CA THR A 195 21.62 -0.66 10.24
C THR A 195 20.40 -1.34 9.64
N TRP A 196 20.23 -1.30 8.32
CA TRP A 196 19.11 -1.93 7.64
C TRP A 196 19.03 -3.44 7.89
N MET A 197 20.18 -4.13 7.97
CA MET A 197 20.25 -5.57 8.15
C MET A 197 19.78 -5.96 9.56
N ASN A 198 20.19 -5.18 10.57
CA ASN A 198 19.74 -5.38 11.95
C ASN A 198 18.23 -5.11 12.08
N GLU A 199 17.72 -4.03 11.49
CA GLU A 199 16.29 -3.71 11.57
C GLU A 199 15.42 -4.74 10.84
N ILE A 200 15.82 -5.21 9.66
CA ILE A 200 15.11 -6.31 8.99
C ILE A 200 15.16 -7.59 9.82
N LYS A 201 16.28 -7.90 10.46
CA LYS A 201 16.40 -9.08 11.33
C LYS A 201 15.45 -8.98 12.51
N THR A 202 15.42 -7.84 13.21
CA THR A 202 14.46 -7.59 14.29
C THR A 202 13.01 -7.71 13.79
N MET A 203 12.71 -7.15 12.63
CA MET A 203 11.39 -7.29 12.00
C MET A 203 11.01 -8.77 11.78
N ILE A 204 11.93 -9.60 11.27
CA ILE A 204 11.70 -11.04 11.05
C ILE A 204 11.56 -11.79 12.38
N ASP A 205 12.38 -11.48 13.38
CA ASP A 205 12.34 -12.11 14.70
C ASP A 205 10.98 -11.85 15.39
N ASN A 206 10.42 -10.65 15.20
CA ASN A 206 9.09 -10.26 15.68
C ASN A 206 7.93 -11.04 15.01
N LEU A 207 8.17 -11.77 13.93
CA LEU A 207 7.17 -12.65 13.31
C LEU A 207 7.01 -13.97 14.07
N HIS A 208 7.94 -14.29 14.99
CA HIS A 208 7.93 -15.50 15.82
C HIS A 208 7.78 -16.79 15.01
N LEU A 209 8.52 -16.92 13.91
CA LEU A 209 8.38 -18.02 12.92
C LEU A 209 8.46 -19.43 13.53
N GLU A 210 9.11 -19.59 14.68
CA GLU A 210 9.43 -20.87 15.33
C GLU A 210 8.58 -21.14 16.60
N ASP A 211 7.66 -20.24 16.99
CA ASP A 211 6.86 -20.33 18.23
C ASP A 211 5.33 -20.41 17.93
N GLU A 212 4.52 -20.80 18.91
CA GLU A 212 3.05 -20.80 18.84
C GLU A 212 2.46 -19.40 18.62
N LYS A 213 3.22 -18.36 18.99
CA LYS A 213 2.92 -16.93 18.76
C LYS A 213 3.20 -16.46 17.31
N ASN A 214 3.52 -17.38 16.41
CA ASN A 214 3.76 -17.09 15.00
C ASN A 214 2.58 -16.31 14.39
N ILE A 215 2.87 -15.19 13.73
CA ILE A 215 1.86 -14.33 13.10
C ILE A 215 0.97 -15.09 12.09
N PHE A 216 1.54 -16.08 11.40
CA PHE A 216 0.85 -16.90 10.42
C PHE A 216 -0.08 -17.92 11.07
N ASN A 217 0.22 -18.34 12.31
CA ASN A 217 -0.74 -19.09 13.11
C ASN A 217 -1.95 -18.21 13.47
N HIS A 218 -1.72 -16.94 13.85
CA HIS A 218 -2.81 -16.00 14.10
C HIS A 218 -3.68 -15.76 12.86
N MET A 219 -3.11 -15.75 11.65
CA MET A 219 -3.88 -15.71 10.39
C MET A 219 -4.76 -16.95 10.20
N ASN A 220 -4.26 -18.14 10.54
CA ASN A 220 -5.06 -19.37 10.50
C ASN A 220 -6.19 -19.34 11.53
N VAL A 221 -5.92 -18.93 12.77
CA VAL A 221 -6.96 -18.78 13.80
C VAL A 221 -8.04 -17.79 13.36
N PHE A 222 -7.64 -16.66 12.76
CA PHE A 222 -8.58 -15.72 12.16
C PHE A 222 -9.43 -16.38 11.06
N ALA A 223 -8.81 -17.12 10.13
CA ALA A 223 -9.53 -17.84 9.08
C ALA A 223 -10.54 -18.85 9.64
N ASP A 224 -10.14 -19.62 10.67
CA ASP A 224 -11.01 -20.59 11.33
C ASP A 224 -12.18 -19.91 12.05
N ARG A 225 -11.94 -18.75 12.65
CA ARG A 225 -13.00 -17.96 13.28
C ARG A 225 -13.97 -17.35 12.27
N VAL A 226 -13.49 -16.96 11.09
CA VAL A 226 -14.35 -16.55 9.97
C VAL A 226 -15.20 -17.73 9.50
N GLN A 227 -14.64 -18.94 9.44
CA GLN A 227 -15.35 -20.17 9.05
C GLN A 227 -16.53 -20.51 9.98
N THR A 228 -16.42 -20.17 11.27
CA THR A 228 -17.49 -20.40 12.26
C THR A 228 -18.43 -19.20 12.43
N THR A 229 -18.12 -18.04 11.85
CA THR A 229 -18.96 -16.84 11.96
C THR A 229 -20.25 -17.01 11.16
N GLU A 230 -21.41 -16.95 11.81
CA GLU A 230 -22.71 -17.06 11.13
C GLU A 230 -23.16 -15.74 10.50
N SER A 231 -22.84 -14.61 11.12
CA SER A 231 -23.28 -13.29 10.69
C SER A 231 -22.24 -12.20 11.02
N LEU A 232 -22.19 -11.17 10.17
CA LEU A 232 -21.36 -9.98 10.34
C LEU A 232 -22.07 -8.85 11.12
N ILE A 233 -23.29 -9.06 11.61
CA ILE A 233 -24.07 -8.03 12.33
C ILE A 233 -23.30 -7.46 13.52
N TYR A 234 -22.47 -8.28 14.18
CA TYR A 234 -21.66 -7.87 15.32
C TYR A 234 -20.43 -7.00 14.97
N GLU A 235 -20.09 -6.84 13.68
CA GLU A 235 -19.00 -5.96 13.25
C GLU A 235 -19.39 -4.48 13.28
N ASN A 236 -20.68 -4.20 13.12
CA ASN A 236 -21.15 -2.84 13.09
C ASN A 236 -21.11 -2.22 14.49
N ARG A 237 -20.58 -0.99 14.59
CA ARG A 237 -20.68 -0.19 15.81
C ARG A 237 -22.16 0.03 16.14
N MET A 238 -22.49 0.06 17.44
CA MET A 238 -23.88 0.26 17.89
C MET A 238 -24.51 1.48 17.21
N GLY A 239 -25.55 1.27 16.41
CA GLY A 239 -26.27 2.33 15.68
C GLY A 239 -25.79 2.60 14.25
N SER A 240 -24.67 2.02 13.79
CA SER A 240 -24.23 2.10 12.39
C SER A 240 -24.72 0.89 11.59
N THR A 241 -25.17 1.12 10.37
CA THR A 241 -25.45 0.07 9.38
C THR A 241 -24.35 -0.04 8.32
N ASN A 242 -23.34 0.83 8.36
CA ASN A 242 -22.30 0.91 7.33
C ASN A 242 -21.07 0.06 7.70
N PHE A 243 -20.86 -1.03 6.95
CA PHE A 243 -19.71 -1.92 7.14
C PHE A 243 -18.36 -1.22 6.98
N VAL A 244 -18.25 -0.16 6.18
CA VAL A 244 -17.00 0.61 6.00
C VAL A 244 -16.57 1.30 7.30
N SER A 245 -17.51 1.54 8.23
CA SER A 245 -17.24 2.08 9.57
C SER A 245 -17.03 0.99 10.64
N SER A 246 -17.09 -0.28 10.26
CA SER A 246 -16.96 -1.42 11.18
C SER A 246 -15.54 -1.57 11.72
N ASP A 247 -15.42 -2.20 12.88
CA ASP A 247 -14.12 -2.47 13.48
C ASP A 247 -13.29 -3.44 12.60
N LEU A 248 -13.95 -4.38 11.90
CA LEU A 248 -13.26 -5.30 10.99
C LEU A 248 -12.74 -4.59 9.75
N TYR A 249 -13.52 -3.68 9.16
CA TYR A 249 -13.05 -2.92 8.02
C TYR A 249 -11.81 -2.11 8.37
N ASN A 250 -11.83 -1.41 9.51
CA ASN A 250 -10.69 -0.64 10.01
C ASN A 250 -9.47 -1.51 10.30
N ALA A 251 -9.66 -2.65 10.99
CA ALA A 251 -8.57 -3.57 11.29
C ALA A 251 -7.91 -4.13 10.01
N LEU A 252 -8.71 -4.46 8.99
CA LEU A 252 -8.20 -4.89 7.68
C LEU A 252 -7.48 -3.75 6.94
N SER A 253 -7.98 -2.52 7.02
CA SER A 253 -7.28 -1.35 6.46
C SER A 253 -5.90 -1.15 7.08
N VAL A 254 -5.77 -1.33 8.41
CA VAL A 254 -4.46 -1.30 9.08
C VAL A 254 -3.54 -2.38 8.54
N VAL A 255 -4.02 -3.63 8.38
CA VAL A 255 -3.22 -4.72 7.80
C VAL A 255 -2.75 -4.37 6.40
N ILE A 256 -3.63 -3.88 5.53
CA ILE A 256 -3.33 -3.48 4.15
C ILE A 256 -2.28 -2.35 4.13
N ASN A 257 -2.53 -1.28 4.87
CA ASN A 257 -1.66 -0.10 4.92
C ASN A 257 -0.28 -0.44 5.47
N SER A 258 -0.18 -1.32 6.47
CA SER A 258 1.12 -1.80 6.96
C SER A 258 1.94 -2.50 5.87
N ARG A 259 1.33 -3.31 4.99
CA ARG A 259 2.07 -3.95 3.89
C ARG A 259 2.50 -2.93 2.84
N LYS A 260 1.67 -1.93 2.53
CA LYS A 260 2.06 -0.81 1.66
C LYS A 260 3.20 0.02 2.25
N LYS A 261 3.19 0.26 3.55
CA LYS A 261 4.28 0.93 4.29
C LYS A 261 5.59 0.13 4.24
N LEU A 262 5.53 -1.19 4.36
CA LEU A 262 6.70 -2.06 4.19
C LEU A 262 7.23 -2.02 2.75
N ALA A 263 6.35 -2.03 1.73
CA ALA A 263 6.77 -1.84 0.34
C ALA A 263 7.50 -0.49 0.15
N ARG A 264 6.98 0.60 0.72
CA ARG A 264 7.64 1.92 0.74
C ARG A 264 9.01 1.86 1.42
N PHE A 265 9.10 1.16 2.55
CA PHE A 265 10.37 0.97 3.28
C PHE A 265 11.40 0.18 2.46
N MET A 266 11.00 -0.90 1.78
CA MET A 266 11.89 -1.66 0.90
C MET A 266 12.39 -0.82 -0.28
N LYS A 267 11.51 -0.04 -0.91
CA LYS A 267 11.88 0.91 -1.98
C LYS A 267 12.89 1.95 -1.51
N TYR A 268 12.74 2.46 -0.29
CA TYR A 268 13.73 3.34 0.32
C TYR A 268 15.08 2.63 0.50
N LEU A 269 15.10 1.40 1.05
CA LEU A 269 16.32 0.64 1.22
C LEU A 269 17.03 0.32 -0.09
N GLU A 270 16.28 0.04 -1.16
CA GLU A 270 16.84 -0.10 -2.51
C GLU A 270 17.61 1.15 -2.93
N SER A 271 16.97 2.32 -2.81
CA SER A 271 17.54 3.60 -3.24
C SER A 271 18.82 3.97 -2.49
N LYS A 272 18.96 3.55 -1.22
CA LYS A 272 20.13 3.86 -0.38
C LYS A 272 21.26 2.83 -0.49
N ASN A 273 20.94 1.57 -0.77
CA ASN A 273 21.93 0.48 -0.72
C ASN A 273 22.31 -0.10 -2.08
N ASP A 274 21.58 0.24 -3.16
CA ASP A 274 21.76 -0.34 -4.52
C ASP A 274 21.64 -1.88 -4.53
N ILE A 275 20.78 -2.42 -3.66
CA ILE A 275 20.48 -3.86 -3.59
C ILE A 275 19.15 -4.13 -4.27
N LYS A 276 19.20 -4.58 -5.53
CA LYS A 276 18.02 -4.85 -6.36
C LYS A 276 17.03 -5.84 -5.74
N GLN A 277 17.45 -6.71 -4.83
CA GLN A 277 16.55 -7.66 -4.18
C GLN A 277 15.48 -6.97 -3.31
N PHE A 278 15.69 -5.71 -2.91
CA PHE A 278 14.65 -4.92 -2.26
C PHE A 278 13.48 -4.58 -3.21
N SER A 279 13.71 -4.47 -4.52
CA SER A 279 12.62 -4.33 -5.49
C SER A 279 11.69 -5.55 -5.50
N ASP A 280 12.24 -6.76 -5.37
CA ASP A 280 11.45 -7.99 -5.27
C ASP A 280 10.58 -7.98 -4.02
N PHE A 281 11.16 -7.63 -2.86
CA PHE A 281 10.38 -7.50 -1.63
C PHE A 281 9.31 -6.40 -1.71
N THR A 282 9.60 -5.28 -2.38
CA THR A 282 8.61 -4.21 -2.63
C THR A 282 7.39 -4.77 -3.35
N VAL A 283 7.61 -5.44 -4.49
CA VAL A 283 6.55 -6.07 -5.29
C VAL A 283 5.77 -7.11 -4.48
N ARG A 284 6.47 -7.90 -3.65
CA ARG A 284 5.84 -8.95 -2.85
C ARG A 284 4.98 -8.41 -1.70
N PHE A 285 5.42 -7.35 -1.03
CA PHE A 285 4.59 -6.67 -0.02
C PHE A 285 3.39 -5.98 -0.65
N ASP A 286 3.56 -5.36 -1.82
CA ASP A 286 2.43 -4.81 -2.58
C ASP A 286 1.41 -5.88 -2.95
N PHE A 287 1.88 -7.05 -3.39
CA PHE A 287 1.01 -8.19 -3.69
C PHE A 287 0.27 -8.70 -2.45
N ALA A 288 0.94 -8.79 -1.29
CA ALA A 288 0.28 -9.15 -0.03
C ALA A 288 -0.80 -8.13 0.36
N ALA A 289 -0.52 -6.82 0.19
CA ALA A 289 -1.51 -5.77 0.42
C ALA A 289 -2.73 -5.92 -0.50
N THR A 290 -2.52 -6.18 -1.79
CA THR A 290 -3.62 -6.45 -2.76
C THR A 290 -4.45 -7.66 -2.34
N LYS A 291 -3.83 -8.74 -1.84
CA LYS A 291 -4.57 -9.91 -1.35
C LYS A 291 -5.42 -9.61 -0.11
N TRP A 292 -4.93 -8.75 0.80
CA TRP A 292 -5.74 -8.28 1.93
C TRP A 292 -6.87 -7.35 1.50
N TYR A 293 -6.64 -6.49 0.52
CA TYR A 293 -7.67 -5.64 -0.09
C TYR A 293 -8.79 -6.48 -0.72
N ASP A 294 -8.44 -7.54 -1.44
CA ASP A 294 -9.37 -8.53 -1.98
C ASP A 294 -10.19 -9.24 -0.90
N ILE A 295 -9.62 -9.48 0.28
CA ILE A 295 -10.31 -10.08 1.44
C ILE A 295 -11.31 -9.07 2.03
N GLN A 296 -10.87 -7.83 2.26
CA GLN A 296 -11.71 -6.74 2.75
C GLN A 296 -12.91 -6.50 1.82
N HIS A 297 -12.70 -6.49 0.50
CA HIS A 297 -13.76 -6.35 -0.50
C HIS A 297 -14.76 -7.51 -0.46
N LYS A 298 -14.29 -8.74 -0.23
CA LYS A 298 -15.21 -9.88 -0.05
C LYS A 298 -16.05 -9.70 1.21
N PHE A 299 -15.49 -9.22 2.32
CA PHE A 299 -16.28 -8.90 3.52
C PHE A 299 -17.29 -7.78 3.27
N LEU A 300 -16.90 -6.71 2.56
CA LEU A 300 -17.80 -5.64 2.18
C LEU A 300 -18.97 -6.17 1.34
N LYS A 301 -18.68 -6.95 0.28
CA LYS A 301 -19.72 -7.61 -0.52
C LYS A 301 -20.60 -8.51 0.34
N ALA A 302 -20.00 -9.26 1.27
CA ALA A 302 -20.73 -10.14 2.18
C ALA A 302 -21.69 -9.38 3.11
N SER A 303 -21.35 -8.16 3.51
CA SER A 303 -22.20 -7.33 4.38
C SER A 303 -23.52 -6.90 3.73
N PHE A 304 -23.59 -6.92 2.39
CA PHE A 304 -24.81 -6.67 1.62
C PHE A 304 -25.61 -7.93 1.29
N LEU A 305 -25.07 -9.12 1.57
CA LEU A 305 -25.75 -10.38 1.28
C LEU A 305 -26.65 -10.82 2.45
N PRO A 306 -27.82 -11.42 2.17
CA PRO A 306 -28.69 -11.97 3.20
C PRO A 306 -28.06 -13.14 3.98
N ASP A 307 -27.14 -13.88 3.34
CA ASP A 307 -26.49 -15.06 3.90
C ASP A 307 -24.98 -15.02 3.67
N PHE A 308 -24.23 -14.91 4.77
CA PHE A 308 -22.77 -14.87 4.78
C PHE A 308 -22.14 -16.19 4.30
N THR A 309 -22.86 -17.30 4.38
CA THR A 309 -22.36 -18.66 4.12
C THR A 309 -21.85 -18.83 2.69
N PHE A 310 -22.43 -18.13 1.70
CA PHE A 310 -22.05 -18.23 0.29
C PHE A 310 -20.62 -17.78 -0.03
N ILE A 311 -20.13 -16.76 0.67
CA ILE A 311 -18.82 -16.16 0.39
C ILE A 311 -17.76 -16.51 1.44
N LYS A 312 -18.21 -17.01 2.61
CA LYS A 312 -17.37 -17.41 3.73
C LYS A 312 -16.21 -18.31 3.34
N SER A 313 -16.47 -19.41 2.64
CA SER A 313 -15.42 -20.36 2.23
C SER A 313 -14.37 -19.72 1.30
N ARG A 314 -14.78 -18.76 0.45
CA ARG A 314 -13.88 -18.00 -0.42
C ARG A 314 -13.01 -17.05 0.39
N ILE A 315 -13.57 -16.37 1.39
CA ILE A 315 -12.81 -15.51 2.31
C ILE A 315 -11.77 -16.33 3.08
N VAL A 316 -12.18 -17.44 3.69
CA VAL A 316 -11.29 -18.36 4.43
C VAL A 316 -10.14 -18.85 3.55
N LYS A 317 -10.45 -19.24 2.31
CA LYS A 317 -9.44 -19.64 1.33
C LYS A 317 -8.48 -18.49 1.03
N SER A 318 -8.96 -17.28 0.76
CA SER A 318 -8.10 -16.11 0.49
C SER A 318 -7.21 -15.74 1.68
N ILE A 319 -7.70 -15.85 2.92
CA ILE A 319 -6.88 -15.61 4.13
C ILE A 319 -5.73 -16.62 4.20
N ARG A 320 -6.01 -17.91 3.96
CA ARG A 320 -4.97 -18.95 3.95
C ARG A 320 -3.98 -18.77 2.81
N GLU A 321 -4.43 -18.32 1.63
CA GLU A 321 -3.56 -17.98 0.51
C GLU A 321 -2.62 -16.83 0.83
N VAL A 322 -3.11 -15.71 1.37
CA VAL A 322 -2.24 -14.57 1.73
C VAL A 322 -1.29 -14.91 2.88
N LYS A 323 -1.69 -15.81 3.80
CA LYS A 323 -0.79 -16.36 4.81
C LYS A 323 0.40 -17.07 4.18
N GLU A 324 0.20 -17.87 3.14
CA GLU A 324 1.34 -18.55 2.47
C GLU A 324 2.22 -17.54 1.74
N VAL A 325 1.62 -16.54 1.08
CA VAL A 325 2.38 -15.45 0.43
C VAL A 325 3.28 -14.74 1.44
N GLU A 326 2.74 -14.30 2.58
CA GLU A 326 3.54 -13.59 3.58
C GLU A 326 4.57 -14.47 4.28
N ASN A 327 4.26 -15.75 4.51
CA ASN A 327 5.22 -16.72 5.04
C ASN A 327 6.41 -16.92 4.08
N ASP A 328 6.13 -17.01 2.78
CA ASP A 328 7.17 -17.08 1.77
C ASP A 328 8.02 -15.79 1.74
N ILE A 329 7.42 -14.61 1.98
CA ILE A 329 8.19 -13.35 2.08
C ILE A 329 9.14 -13.45 3.27
N ALA A 330 8.65 -13.87 4.44
CA ALA A 330 9.45 -13.95 5.65
C ALA A 330 10.63 -14.94 5.49
N ILE A 331 10.38 -16.11 4.89
CA ILE A 331 11.41 -17.13 4.64
C ILE A 331 12.48 -16.59 3.68
N GLU A 332 12.08 -15.97 2.57
CA GLU A 332 13.03 -15.44 1.59
C GLU A 332 13.81 -14.24 2.14
N MET A 333 13.19 -13.38 2.96
CA MET A 333 13.89 -12.32 3.67
C MET A 333 14.91 -12.89 4.66
N LYS A 334 14.57 -13.93 5.43
CA LYS A 334 15.52 -14.61 6.34
C LYS A 334 16.71 -15.18 5.57
N LYS A 335 16.48 -15.85 4.43
CA LYS A 335 17.55 -16.36 3.55
C LYS A 335 18.41 -15.22 2.99
N PHE A 336 17.79 -14.14 2.54
CA PHE A 336 18.49 -12.96 2.02
C PHE A 336 19.43 -12.36 3.07
N ILE A 337 18.95 -12.14 4.30
CA ILE A 337 19.78 -11.63 5.40
C ILE A 337 20.96 -12.56 5.70
N LEU A 338 20.73 -13.88 5.80
CA LEU A 338 21.80 -14.85 6.01
C LEU A 338 22.87 -14.80 4.91
N ASN A 339 22.45 -14.65 3.65
CA ASN A 339 23.36 -14.53 2.51
C ASN A 339 24.18 -13.23 2.57
N GLU A 340 23.57 -12.11 2.94
CA GLU A 340 24.28 -10.84 3.10
C GLU A 340 25.25 -10.86 4.29
N GLU A 341 24.87 -11.48 5.41
CA GLU A 341 25.79 -11.72 6.54
C GLU A 341 27.00 -12.58 6.11
N LEU A 342 26.77 -13.65 5.34
CA LEU A 342 27.84 -14.48 4.80
C LEU A 342 28.76 -13.69 3.85
N LYS A 343 28.21 -12.85 2.97
CA LYS A 343 29.00 -11.97 2.10
C LYS A 343 29.83 -11.00 2.92
N ALA A 344 29.25 -10.34 3.91
CA ALA A 344 29.97 -9.41 4.79
C ALA A 344 31.09 -10.09 5.59
N ASN A 345 30.85 -11.32 6.07
CA ASN A 345 31.84 -12.12 6.80
C ASN A 345 32.96 -12.65 5.90
N ASN A 346 32.63 -13.07 4.67
CA ASN A 346 33.61 -13.48 3.67
C ASN A 346 34.45 -12.30 3.18
N GLN A 347 33.85 -11.12 3.02
CA GLN A 347 34.56 -9.88 2.68
C GLN A 347 35.50 -9.44 3.81
N LYS A 348 35.15 -9.67 5.09
CA LYS A 348 36.06 -9.50 6.24
C LYS A 348 37.24 -10.49 6.24
N LYS A 349 37.08 -11.71 5.72
CA LYS A 349 38.18 -12.69 5.53
C LYS A 349 39.03 -12.40 4.29
N LEU A 350 38.45 -11.82 3.24
CA LEU A 350 39.14 -11.51 1.98
C LEU A 350 39.92 -10.18 2.02
N ASN A 351 39.68 -9.30 2.99
CA ASN A 351 40.48 -8.07 3.16
C ASN A 351 41.92 -8.29 3.67
N GLN A 352 42.44 -9.53 3.61
CA GLN A 352 43.87 -9.84 3.74
C GLN A 352 44.53 -10.25 2.40
N PHE A 353 43.79 -10.31 1.29
CA PHE A 353 44.36 -10.43 -0.06
C PHE A 353 43.50 -9.64 -1.05
N ALA A 354 44.10 -8.59 -1.62
CA ALA A 354 43.41 -7.61 -2.43
C ALA A 354 42.89 -8.16 -3.78
N SER A 355 41.83 -7.49 -4.21
CA SER A 355 41.45 -7.16 -5.59
C SER A 355 40.91 -8.25 -6.53
N GLU A 356 39.97 -7.79 -7.35
CA GLU A 356 39.48 -8.35 -8.62
C GLU A 356 38.31 -9.35 -8.54
N ASN A 357 37.10 -8.85 -8.83
CA ASN A 357 36.34 -9.24 -10.02
C ASN A 357 34.98 -8.53 -10.05
N LYS A 358 34.86 -7.49 -10.89
CA LYS A 358 33.55 -6.95 -11.29
C LYS A 358 33.00 -7.84 -12.40
N ILE A 359 31.93 -8.58 -12.10
CA ILE A 359 31.18 -9.33 -13.11
C ILE A 359 30.33 -8.35 -13.91
N HIS A 360 30.48 -8.41 -15.22
CA HIS A 360 29.81 -7.58 -16.21
C HIS A 360 28.36 -8.09 -16.40
N VAL A 361 27.38 -7.19 -16.32
CA VAL A 361 25.98 -7.47 -16.68
C VAL A 361 25.78 -7.05 -18.15
N PRO A 362 25.42 -7.95 -19.08
CA PRO A 362 25.07 -7.54 -20.44
C PRO A 362 23.70 -6.83 -20.46
N ALA A 363 23.64 -5.67 -21.12
CA ALA A 363 22.53 -4.72 -21.05
C ALA A 363 21.68 -4.62 -22.35
N THR A 364 21.50 -5.71 -23.11
CA THR A 364 20.62 -5.67 -24.30
C THR A 364 20.02 -7.03 -24.60
N LEU A 365 18.70 -7.07 -24.79
CA LEU A 365 17.96 -8.23 -25.28
C LEU A 365 18.46 -8.62 -26.67
N GLN A 366 18.85 -9.87 -26.84
CA GLN A 366 19.34 -10.38 -28.12
C GLN A 366 18.19 -10.75 -29.06
N LYS A 367 17.04 -11.15 -28.51
CA LYS A 367 15.86 -11.56 -29.29
C LYS A 367 14.57 -11.44 -28.47
N THR A 368 13.45 -11.18 -29.15
CA THR A 368 12.10 -11.15 -28.55
C THR A 368 11.16 -12.08 -29.29
N GLU A 369 10.30 -12.80 -28.57
CA GLU A 369 9.20 -13.61 -29.11
C GLU A 369 7.86 -12.99 -28.68
N MET A 370 7.12 -12.43 -29.63
CA MET A 370 5.79 -11.83 -29.38
C MET A 370 4.71 -12.90 -29.54
N ILE A 371 3.86 -13.08 -28.54
CA ILE A 371 2.79 -14.07 -28.56
C ILE A 371 1.60 -13.52 -29.36
N ASP A 372 1.01 -14.35 -30.21
CA ASP A 372 -0.29 -14.03 -30.79
C ASP A 372 -1.41 -14.27 -29.76
N MET A 373 -1.89 -13.18 -29.18
CA MET A 373 -2.89 -13.19 -28.12
C MET A 373 -4.33 -13.30 -28.65
N THR A 374 -4.55 -13.25 -29.97
CA THR A 374 -5.88 -13.12 -30.58
C THR A 374 -6.86 -14.22 -30.15
N LYS A 375 -6.37 -15.47 -29.97
CA LYS A 375 -7.20 -16.61 -29.54
C LYS A 375 -7.50 -16.64 -28.03
N TYR A 376 -6.84 -15.79 -27.24
CA TYR A 376 -6.97 -15.77 -25.79
C TYR A 376 -7.81 -14.61 -25.27
N PHE A 377 -7.97 -13.53 -26.04
CA PHE A 377 -8.79 -12.39 -25.64
C PHE A 377 -10.22 -12.79 -25.29
N ASN A 378 -10.70 -12.28 -24.18
CA ASN A 378 -12.04 -12.54 -23.63
C ASN A 378 -12.77 -11.24 -23.26
N ASN A 379 -12.18 -10.08 -23.57
CA ASN A 379 -12.71 -8.78 -23.21
C ASN A 379 -12.45 -7.73 -24.30
N LYS A 380 -13.23 -6.65 -24.28
CA LYS A 380 -13.12 -5.53 -25.22
C LYS A 380 -12.73 -4.27 -24.45
N GLY A 381 -11.53 -3.78 -24.72
CA GLY A 381 -10.91 -2.63 -24.08
C GLY A 381 -10.98 -1.34 -24.87
N PHE A 382 -11.03 -1.41 -26.20
CA PHE A 382 -11.07 -0.23 -27.06
C PHE A 382 -12.35 -0.15 -27.90
N GLY A 383 -12.88 1.06 -28.12
CA GLY A 383 -14.09 1.27 -28.91
C GLY A 383 -14.25 2.68 -29.49
N GLU A 384 -15.23 2.82 -30.38
CA GLU A 384 -15.72 4.11 -30.87
C GLU A 384 -16.89 4.62 -30.02
N MET A 385 -17.08 5.93 -30.00
CA MET A 385 -18.21 6.57 -29.34
C MET A 385 -19.54 6.02 -29.88
N GLY A 386 -20.44 5.64 -28.97
CA GLY A 386 -21.76 5.10 -29.34
C GLY A 386 -21.81 3.59 -29.51
N GLN A 387 -20.71 2.86 -29.29
CA GLN A 387 -20.73 1.39 -29.29
C GLN A 387 -21.23 0.86 -27.94
N ASP A 388 -22.38 0.16 -27.97
CA ASP A 388 -22.99 -0.47 -26.79
C ASP A 388 -22.46 -1.89 -26.58
N GLY A 389 -22.45 -2.36 -25.32
CA GLY A 389 -21.99 -3.71 -24.96
C GLY A 389 -20.47 -3.86 -24.78
N ILE A 390 -19.70 -2.77 -24.86
CA ILE A 390 -18.29 -2.74 -24.47
C ILE A 390 -18.22 -2.37 -22.98
N ALA A 391 -17.56 -3.21 -22.19
CA ALA A 391 -17.33 -2.95 -20.77
C ALA A 391 -15.93 -3.43 -20.40
N PHE A 392 -14.94 -2.56 -20.63
CA PHE A 392 -13.56 -2.84 -20.23
C PHE A 392 -13.46 -2.96 -18.71
N ALA A 393 -14.03 -1.96 -18.01
CA ALA A 393 -14.08 -1.81 -16.57
C ALA A 393 -15.52 -1.92 -16.03
N GLU A 394 -15.67 -2.14 -14.72
CA GLU A 394 -16.98 -2.09 -14.06
C GLU A 394 -17.59 -0.68 -14.19
N GLY A 395 -18.70 -0.58 -14.93
CA GLY A 395 -19.34 0.70 -15.28
C GLY A 395 -19.49 0.93 -16.78
N GLY A 396 -18.96 0.03 -17.61
CA GLY A 396 -19.13 0.10 -19.06
C GLY A 396 -18.18 1.09 -19.73
N GLN A 397 -17.11 1.49 -19.04
CA GLN A 397 -16.09 2.35 -19.63
C GLN A 397 -15.19 1.54 -20.58
N TYR A 398 -14.58 2.22 -21.56
CA TYR A 398 -13.57 1.66 -22.46
C TYR A 398 -12.68 2.73 -23.06
N PHE A 399 -11.48 2.38 -23.51
CA PHE A 399 -10.58 3.32 -24.16
C PHE A 399 -11.10 3.75 -25.53
N SER A 400 -10.98 5.05 -25.84
CA SER A 400 -11.26 5.55 -27.18
C SER A 400 -10.19 5.08 -28.16
N ILE A 401 -10.59 4.60 -29.34
CA ILE A 401 -9.64 4.33 -30.42
C ILE A 401 -9.06 5.60 -31.08
N LYS A 402 -9.57 6.78 -30.70
CA LYS A 402 -9.11 8.05 -31.23
C LYS A 402 -7.65 8.27 -30.84
N ASN A 403 -6.80 8.60 -31.83
CA ASN A 403 -5.36 8.81 -31.67
C ASN A 403 -4.52 7.57 -31.31
N LEU A 404 -5.04 6.36 -31.52
CA LEU A 404 -4.22 5.15 -31.41
C LEU A 404 -3.11 5.11 -32.47
N PRO A 405 -1.89 4.64 -32.12
CA PRO A 405 -0.86 4.35 -33.09
C PRO A 405 -1.36 3.31 -34.12
N LYS A 406 -1.23 3.63 -35.42
CA LYS A 406 -1.61 2.70 -36.51
C LYS A 406 -0.67 1.50 -36.65
N LYS A 407 0.47 1.50 -35.95
CA LYS A 407 1.46 0.42 -36.00
C LYS A 407 1.01 -0.75 -35.12
N LYS A 408 1.06 -1.96 -35.67
CA LYS A 408 0.78 -3.20 -34.94
C LYS A 408 1.86 -3.55 -33.92
N ILE A 409 3.09 -3.10 -34.16
CA ILE A 409 4.20 -3.29 -33.23
C ILE A 409 4.43 -1.99 -32.47
N TRP A 410 4.22 -2.05 -31.15
CA TRP A 410 4.55 -0.96 -30.24
C TRP A 410 5.95 -1.21 -29.66
N MET A 411 6.76 -0.15 -29.66
CA MET A 411 8.12 -0.11 -29.13
C MET A 411 8.12 0.83 -27.94
N ILE A 412 8.38 0.31 -26.73
CA ILE A 412 8.42 1.09 -25.49
C ILE A 412 9.75 0.76 -24.84
N ASP A 413 10.64 1.74 -24.75
CA ASP A 413 12.04 1.54 -24.36
C ASP A 413 12.69 0.37 -25.14
N ASP A 414 13.16 -0.66 -24.44
CA ASP A 414 13.74 -1.87 -25.01
C ASP A 414 12.74 -3.03 -25.13
N MET A 415 11.44 -2.78 -24.94
CA MET A 415 10.34 -3.74 -25.07
C MET A 415 9.63 -3.62 -26.42
N LYS A 416 9.11 -4.75 -26.92
CA LYS A 416 8.34 -4.83 -28.17
C LYS A 416 7.04 -5.56 -27.90
N PHE A 417 5.93 -5.05 -28.43
CA PHE A 417 4.61 -5.66 -28.26
C PHE A 417 3.87 -5.74 -29.59
N ASN A 418 3.32 -6.91 -29.90
CA ASN A 418 2.38 -7.09 -31.01
C ASN A 418 0.96 -6.84 -30.49
N VAL A 419 0.43 -5.64 -30.71
CA VAL A 419 -0.89 -5.24 -30.21
C VAL A 419 -2.02 -5.76 -31.10
N PRO A 420 -3.23 -5.95 -30.56
CA PRO A 420 -4.40 -6.32 -31.34
C PRO A 420 -4.79 -5.25 -32.36
N ASN A 421 -5.60 -5.65 -33.34
CA ASN A 421 -6.28 -4.67 -34.17
C ASN A 421 -7.52 -4.15 -33.45
N PHE A 422 -7.34 -3.05 -32.71
CA PHE A 422 -8.38 -2.38 -31.93
C PHE A 422 -9.59 -1.94 -32.76
N PHE A 423 -9.43 -1.75 -34.07
CA PHE A 423 -10.48 -1.24 -34.97
C PHE A 423 -11.45 -2.32 -35.45
N THR A 424 -11.01 -3.58 -35.56
CA THR A 424 -11.80 -4.63 -36.25
C THR A 424 -12.14 -5.82 -35.37
N GLN A 425 -11.45 -6.00 -34.23
CA GLN A 425 -11.69 -7.15 -33.37
C GLN A 425 -12.83 -6.90 -32.37
N SER A 426 -13.67 -7.92 -32.16
CA SER A 426 -14.77 -7.89 -31.17
C SER A 426 -14.28 -8.02 -29.72
N VAL A 427 -13.06 -8.52 -29.54
CA VAL A 427 -12.31 -8.59 -28.26
C VAL A 427 -10.86 -8.24 -28.55
N ASP A 428 -10.23 -7.45 -27.70
CA ASP A 428 -8.87 -6.94 -27.91
C ASP A 428 -8.01 -6.90 -26.64
N ASN A 429 -8.52 -7.45 -25.54
CA ASN A 429 -7.72 -7.64 -24.34
C ASN A 429 -8.10 -8.93 -23.60
N LEU A 430 -7.17 -9.39 -22.78
CA LEU A 430 -7.35 -10.50 -21.88
C LEU A 430 -7.61 -9.95 -20.48
N ARG A 431 -8.81 -10.19 -19.94
CA ARG A 431 -9.11 -10.03 -18.53
C ARG A 431 -8.65 -11.29 -17.79
N CYS A 432 -7.75 -11.16 -16.82
CA CYS A 432 -7.08 -12.31 -16.19
C CYS A 432 -8.04 -13.18 -15.36
N GLU A 433 -8.32 -14.39 -15.86
CA GLU A 433 -9.24 -15.40 -15.29
C GLU A 433 -8.57 -16.79 -15.27
N ARG A 434 -7.24 -16.84 -15.03
CA ARG A 434 -6.41 -18.08 -15.02
C ARG A 434 -6.20 -18.79 -16.35
N GLN A 435 -6.31 -18.07 -17.46
CA GLN A 435 -6.13 -18.64 -18.79
C GLN A 435 -4.72 -19.22 -18.95
N LEU A 436 -4.64 -20.38 -19.61
CA LEU A 436 -3.39 -21.01 -20.01
C LEU A 436 -3.05 -20.59 -21.43
N ILE A 437 -1.90 -19.95 -21.60
CA ILE A 437 -1.38 -19.46 -22.88
C ILE A 437 -0.20 -20.32 -23.29
N GLU A 438 -0.25 -20.82 -24.51
CA GLU A 438 0.82 -21.63 -25.10
C GLU A 438 1.92 -20.71 -25.61
N VAL A 439 3.17 -21.10 -25.34
CA VAL A 439 4.35 -20.35 -25.74
C VAL A 439 5.17 -21.24 -26.65
N LYS A 440 5.75 -20.65 -27.70
CA LYS A 440 6.70 -21.37 -28.56
C LYS A 440 7.85 -21.91 -27.69
N PRO A 441 8.10 -23.25 -27.70
CA PRO A 441 9.11 -23.85 -26.83
C PRO A 441 10.49 -23.26 -27.04
N ASP A 442 11.01 -22.56 -26.04
CA ASP A 442 12.35 -21.98 -26.07
C ASP A 442 12.80 -21.56 -24.67
N SER A 443 14.08 -21.19 -24.53
CA SER A 443 14.59 -20.54 -23.31
C SER A 443 14.41 -19.03 -23.37
N TYR A 444 13.92 -18.45 -22.27
CA TYR A 444 13.67 -17.02 -22.14
C TYR A 444 14.20 -16.50 -20.80
N HIS A 445 14.59 -15.22 -20.78
CA HIS A 445 15.15 -14.55 -19.60
C HIS A 445 14.13 -13.63 -18.91
N CYS A 446 13.14 -13.13 -19.66
CA CYS A 446 12.12 -12.23 -19.10
C CYS A 446 10.78 -12.36 -19.81
N LEU A 447 9.73 -12.02 -19.06
CA LEU A 447 8.35 -11.84 -19.50
C LEU A 447 8.06 -10.34 -19.58
N MET A 448 7.45 -9.90 -20.67
CA MET A 448 7.01 -8.51 -20.86
C MET A 448 5.50 -8.51 -21.05
N LEU A 449 4.82 -7.58 -20.38
CA LEU A 449 3.38 -7.41 -20.45
C LEU A 449 3.06 -5.98 -20.88
N LEU A 450 2.10 -5.84 -21.78
CA LEU A 450 1.43 -4.56 -22.07
C LEU A 450 0.03 -4.65 -21.49
N GLY A 451 -0.28 -3.80 -20.53
CA GLY A 451 -1.52 -3.91 -19.76
C GLY A 451 -1.76 -2.76 -18.80
N CYS A 452 -2.89 -2.80 -18.12
CA CYS A 452 -3.20 -1.92 -17.01
C CYS A 452 -4.17 -2.62 -16.06
N SER A 453 -4.37 -2.01 -14.90
CA SER A 453 -5.41 -2.39 -13.97
C SER A 453 -6.51 -1.32 -13.83
N GLU A 454 -7.67 -1.73 -13.32
CA GLU A 454 -8.78 -0.83 -12.97
C GLU A 454 -9.21 -1.02 -11.51
N GLN A 455 -9.76 0.04 -10.89
CA GLN A 455 -10.11 0.10 -9.45
C GLN A 455 -8.91 -0.11 -8.51
N GLY A 456 -7.74 0.36 -8.92
CA GLY A 456 -6.49 0.25 -8.18
C GLY A 456 -5.41 -0.50 -8.96
N SER A 457 -4.23 -0.56 -8.35
CA SER A 457 -3.08 -1.28 -8.89
C SER A 457 -3.05 -2.69 -8.32
N PHE A 458 -2.87 -3.68 -9.20
CA PHE A 458 -2.95 -5.09 -8.82
C PHE A 458 -1.71 -5.86 -9.23
N SER A 459 -1.40 -6.86 -8.42
CA SER A 459 -0.35 -7.83 -8.69
C SER A 459 -0.94 -9.25 -8.71
N GLY A 460 -0.34 -10.14 -9.51
CA GLY A 460 -0.79 -11.52 -9.67
C GLY A 460 0.35 -12.47 -10.02
N GLU A 461 0.24 -13.71 -9.56
CA GLU A 461 1.19 -14.76 -9.94
C GLU A 461 0.91 -15.25 -11.36
N VAL A 462 1.90 -15.06 -12.24
CA VAL A 462 1.97 -15.74 -13.54
C VAL A 462 2.79 -17.02 -13.36
N GLU A 463 2.17 -18.17 -13.60
CA GLU A 463 2.86 -19.46 -13.53
C GLU A 463 3.50 -19.76 -14.90
N ILE A 464 4.82 -19.90 -14.94
CA ILE A 464 5.56 -20.31 -16.13
C ILE A 464 5.72 -21.82 -16.12
N GLY A 465 5.18 -22.50 -17.13
CA GLY A 465 5.32 -23.95 -17.31
C GLY A 465 6.53 -24.31 -18.17
N TYR A 466 7.29 -25.30 -17.72
CA TYR A 466 8.48 -25.81 -18.42
C TYR A 466 8.23 -27.17 -19.08
N LEU A 467 8.99 -27.45 -20.15
CA LEU A 467 8.90 -28.71 -20.89
C LEU A 467 9.17 -29.94 -20.01
N ASP A 468 9.97 -29.80 -18.96
CA ASP A 468 10.29 -30.86 -18.00
C ASP A 468 9.19 -31.12 -16.95
N GLY A 469 8.04 -30.45 -17.08
CA GLY A 469 6.91 -30.54 -16.16
C GLY A 469 7.04 -29.69 -14.89
N SER A 470 8.18 -29.03 -14.66
CA SER A 470 8.31 -28.09 -13.56
C SER A 470 7.65 -26.74 -13.89
N SER A 471 7.36 -25.92 -12.87
CA SER A 471 6.93 -24.54 -13.05
C SER A 471 7.74 -23.56 -12.18
N GLU A 472 7.68 -22.27 -12.51
CA GLU A 472 8.03 -21.18 -11.60
C GLU A 472 6.92 -20.13 -11.58
N LYS A 473 6.91 -19.29 -10.55
CA LYS A 473 5.96 -18.19 -10.44
C LYS A 473 6.68 -16.87 -10.60
N VAL A 474 6.13 -15.98 -11.41
CA VAL A 474 6.58 -14.60 -11.60
C VAL A 474 5.45 -13.68 -11.13
N ILE A 475 5.73 -12.75 -10.24
CA ILE A 475 4.71 -11.78 -9.80
C ILE A 475 4.67 -10.63 -10.81
N ALA A 476 3.57 -10.55 -11.55
CA ALA A 476 3.28 -9.47 -12.48
C ALA A 476 2.46 -8.40 -11.77
N SER A 477 2.83 -7.13 -11.90
CA SER A 477 2.17 -5.99 -11.25
C SER A 477 1.83 -4.91 -12.28
N LEU A 478 0.56 -4.53 -12.38
CA LEU A 478 0.09 -3.52 -13.34
C LEU A 478 -0.51 -2.34 -12.60
N SER A 479 -0.06 -1.15 -12.95
CA SER A 479 -0.58 0.08 -12.38
C SER A 479 -2.02 0.33 -12.81
N ASP A 480 -2.76 1.01 -11.93
CA ASP A 480 -4.09 1.54 -12.21
C ASP A 480 -4.04 2.47 -13.43
N TRP A 481 -4.98 2.28 -14.34
CA TRP A 481 -5.11 3.04 -15.58
C TRP A 481 -5.32 4.55 -15.41
N TYR A 482 -5.75 5.06 -14.25
CA TYR A 482 -5.93 6.49 -13.99
C TYR A 482 -4.71 7.11 -13.30
N LEU A 483 -3.95 6.31 -12.55
CA LEU A 483 -2.79 6.78 -11.78
C LEU A 483 -1.50 6.78 -12.61
N PRO A 484 -0.47 7.55 -12.20
CA PRO A 484 0.88 7.38 -12.72
C PRO A 484 1.42 5.96 -12.43
N PRO A 485 2.47 5.49 -13.15
CA PRO A 485 3.09 4.21 -12.87
C PRO A 485 3.46 4.05 -11.39
N GLN A 486 2.96 2.99 -10.76
CA GLN A 486 3.15 2.69 -9.35
C GLN A 486 4.19 1.58 -9.11
N PHE A 487 4.58 0.83 -10.15
CA PHE A 487 5.54 -0.27 -10.07
C PHE A 487 6.81 0.05 -10.88
N THR A 488 7.44 -0.98 -11.45
CA THR A 488 8.56 -0.87 -12.40
C THR A 488 8.11 -0.72 -13.86
N ASP A 489 6.82 -0.48 -14.05
CA ASP A 489 6.19 -0.29 -15.35
C ASP A 489 6.37 1.14 -15.86
N CYS A 490 6.32 1.32 -17.18
CA CYS A 490 6.40 2.62 -17.83
C CYS A 490 5.18 2.85 -18.72
N MET A 491 4.79 4.12 -18.88
CA MET A 491 3.63 4.48 -19.69
C MET A 491 3.87 4.15 -21.16
N ALA A 492 3.08 3.23 -21.70
CA ALA A 492 3.14 2.80 -23.10
C ALA A 492 2.22 3.63 -24.00
N TRP A 493 1.05 4.00 -23.47
CA TRP A 493 0.07 4.82 -24.17
C TRP A 493 -0.82 5.57 -23.17
N GLN A 494 -1.35 6.71 -23.59
CA GLN A 494 -2.30 7.51 -22.84
C GLN A 494 -3.39 8.06 -23.77
N GLY A 495 -4.64 8.05 -23.31
CA GLY A 495 -5.76 8.62 -24.03
C GLY A 495 -7.05 8.67 -23.23
N ASN A 496 -8.13 9.14 -23.85
CA ASN A 496 -9.42 9.27 -23.21
C ASN A 496 -10.15 7.91 -23.16
N ILE A 497 -10.98 7.74 -22.13
CA ILE A 497 -12.01 6.71 -22.10
C ILE A 497 -13.34 7.29 -22.57
N ILE A 498 -14.24 6.39 -22.96
CA ILE A 498 -15.65 6.63 -23.21
C ILE A 498 -16.40 5.91 -22.09
N GLU A 499 -17.39 6.59 -21.52
CA GLU A 499 -18.22 6.10 -20.43
C GLU A 499 -19.71 6.39 -20.72
N LYS A 500 -20.60 5.65 -20.07
CA LYS A 500 -22.05 5.83 -20.23
C LYS A 500 -22.60 6.55 -19.00
N VAL A 501 -22.98 7.81 -19.15
CA VAL A 501 -23.57 8.66 -18.09
C VAL A 501 -25.02 8.92 -18.45
N ASP A 502 -25.95 8.55 -17.56
CA ASP A 502 -27.40 8.71 -17.76
C ASP A 502 -27.92 8.13 -19.09
N GLY A 503 -27.28 7.07 -19.59
CA GLY A 503 -27.63 6.40 -20.84
C GLY A 503 -26.97 6.98 -22.09
N GLU A 504 -26.29 8.12 -21.99
CA GLU A 504 -25.55 8.72 -23.09
C GLU A 504 -24.05 8.38 -23.01
N PHE A 505 -23.41 8.19 -24.16
CA PHE A 505 -21.97 8.01 -24.22
C PHE A 505 -21.29 9.38 -24.10
N VAL A 506 -20.35 9.49 -23.18
CA VAL A 506 -19.56 10.70 -22.93
C VAL A 506 -18.09 10.33 -23.01
N GLN A 507 -17.28 11.21 -23.60
CA GLN A 507 -15.83 11.07 -23.57
C GLN A 507 -15.30 11.75 -22.29
N SER A 508 -14.55 11.00 -21.48
CA SER A 508 -13.96 11.56 -20.26
C SER A 508 -12.95 12.66 -20.59
N THR A 509 -12.93 13.72 -19.79
CA THR A 509 -11.92 14.79 -19.86
C THR A 509 -10.57 14.36 -19.30
N HIS A 510 -10.55 13.29 -18.51
CA HIS A 510 -9.34 12.74 -17.93
C HIS A 510 -8.62 11.80 -18.91
N LEU A 511 -7.32 11.63 -18.68
CA LEU A 511 -6.47 10.74 -19.47
C LEU A 511 -6.15 9.49 -18.68
N TYR A 512 -6.28 8.34 -19.35
CA TYR A 512 -6.04 7.01 -18.82
C TYR A 512 -4.91 6.35 -19.59
N GLN A 513 -4.26 5.38 -18.95
CA GLN A 513 -2.94 4.89 -19.31
C GLN A 513 -2.94 3.38 -19.51
N ILE A 514 -2.07 2.93 -20.42
CA ILE A 514 -1.64 1.55 -20.56
C ILE A 514 -0.14 1.53 -20.29
N PHE A 515 0.31 0.51 -19.55
CA PHE A 515 1.68 0.38 -19.11
C PHE A 515 2.38 -0.78 -19.80
N ALA A 516 3.69 -0.65 -19.97
CA ALA A 516 4.58 -1.73 -20.36
C ALA A 516 5.42 -2.13 -19.13
N SER A 517 5.47 -3.42 -18.84
CA SER A 517 6.18 -3.97 -17.70
C SER A 517 7.09 -5.10 -18.13
N LYS A 518 8.22 -5.27 -17.43
CA LYS A 518 9.17 -6.35 -17.66
C LYS A 518 9.53 -7.07 -16.37
N TYR A 519 9.47 -8.39 -16.41
CA TYR A 519 9.68 -9.27 -15.27
C TYR A 519 10.78 -10.27 -15.57
N SER A 520 11.73 -10.38 -14.65
CA SER A 520 12.82 -11.38 -14.76
C SER A 520 12.31 -12.77 -14.43
N MET A 521 12.87 -13.78 -15.09
CA MET A 521 12.59 -15.19 -14.85
C MET A 521 13.79 -15.84 -14.17
N ASN A 522 13.55 -16.76 -13.21
CA ASN A 522 14.64 -17.36 -12.44
C ASN A 522 15.26 -18.56 -13.15
N LYS A 523 14.46 -19.33 -13.89
CA LYS A 523 14.90 -20.58 -14.57
C LYS A 523 15.21 -20.35 -16.06
N THR A 524 16.10 -19.40 -16.36
CA THR A 524 16.40 -18.94 -17.74
C THR A 524 16.99 -19.99 -18.68
N LYS A 525 17.52 -21.09 -18.15
CA LYS A 525 18.08 -22.20 -18.95
C LYS A 525 17.04 -23.26 -19.33
N LYS A 526 15.82 -23.18 -18.80
CA LYS A 526 14.77 -24.16 -19.06
C LYS A 526 13.89 -23.71 -20.23
N THR A 527 13.34 -24.68 -20.95
CA THR A 527 12.44 -24.46 -22.07
C THR A 527 11.03 -24.17 -21.58
N VAL A 528 10.57 -22.93 -21.73
CA VAL A 528 9.21 -22.49 -21.43
C VAL A 528 8.27 -23.02 -22.50
N VAL A 529 7.12 -23.55 -22.11
CA VAL A 529 6.09 -24.06 -23.03
C VAL A 529 4.72 -23.42 -22.82
N SER A 530 4.48 -22.84 -21.65
CA SER A 530 3.21 -22.18 -21.34
C SER A 530 3.36 -21.14 -20.25
N ILE A 531 2.36 -20.25 -20.18
CA ILE A 531 2.13 -19.40 -19.01
C ILE A 531 0.67 -19.50 -18.58
N ARG A 532 0.43 -19.51 -17.27
CA ARG A 532 -0.91 -19.37 -16.70
C ARG A 532 -1.03 -17.98 -16.07
N MET A 533 -2.00 -17.21 -16.55
CA MET A 533 -2.27 -15.87 -16.02
C MET A 533 -2.85 -15.95 -14.60
N PRO A 534 -2.79 -14.87 -13.81
CA PRO A 534 -3.41 -14.83 -12.49
C PRO A 534 -4.95 -14.89 -12.57
N GLU A 535 -5.58 -15.14 -11.43
CA GLU A 535 -7.01 -14.89 -11.22
C GLU A 535 -7.17 -13.46 -10.67
N CYS A 536 -7.34 -12.48 -11.55
CA CYS A 536 -7.53 -11.08 -11.17
C CYS A 536 -8.29 -10.34 -12.28
N GLN A 537 -9.61 -10.19 -12.11
CA GLN A 537 -10.47 -9.60 -13.15
C GLN A 537 -10.16 -8.13 -13.43
N ASN A 538 -9.50 -7.45 -12.49
CA ASN A 538 -9.10 -6.06 -12.63
C ASN A 538 -7.76 -5.91 -13.36
N MET A 539 -7.11 -7.01 -13.79
CA MET A 539 -5.90 -6.97 -14.61
C MET A 539 -6.22 -7.27 -16.07
N HIS A 540 -5.79 -6.36 -16.95
CA HIS A 540 -6.05 -6.44 -18.38
C HIS A 540 -4.75 -6.47 -19.19
N ILE A 541 -4.60 -7.48 -20.06
CA ILE A 541 -3.42 -7.66 -20.90
C ILE A 541 -3.77 -7.47 -22.37
N PHE A 542 -3.08 -6.56 -23.03
CA PHE A 542 -3.21 -6.29 -24.47
C PHE A 542 -2.16 -7.05 -25.29
N ALA A 543 -0.97 -7.29 -24.73
CA ALA A 543 0.07 -8.06 -25.41
C ALA A 543 1.03 -8.72 -24.42
N ILE A 544 1.62 -9.83 -24.85
CA ILE A 544 2.65 -10.57 -24.11
C ILE A 544 3.86 -10.79 -25.03
N THR A 545 5.06 -10.61 -24.49
CA THR A 545 6.31 -10.85 -25.21
C THR A 545 7.34 -11.47 -24.28
N PHE A 546 8.12 -12.41 -24.80
CA PHE A 546 9.25 -12.98 -24.10
C PHE A 546 10.56 -12.41 -24.63
N GLY A 547 11.51 -12.14 -23.73
CA GLY A 547 12.84 -11.65 -24.07
C GLY A 547 13.93 -12.68 -23.82
N LYS A 548 14.97 -12.64 -24.66
CA LYS A 548 16.18 -13.46 -24.56
C LYS A 548 17.44 -12.65 -24.42
#